data_AF-A0A8X6F2D3-F1
#
_entry.id   AF-A0A8X6F2D3-F1
#
_cell.length_a   1.000
_cell.length_b   1.000
_cell.length_c   1.000
_cell.angle_alpha   90.00
_cell.angle_beta   90.00
_cell.angle_gamma   90.00
#
_symmetry.space_group_name_H-M   'P 1'
#
loop_
_entity.id
_entity.type
_entity.pdbx_description
1 polymer ?
#
loop_
_entity_poly.entity_id
_entity_poly.type
_entity_poly.pdbx_seq_one_letter_code
_entity_poly.pdbx_strand_id
1 'polypeptide(L)'
;MKILPQAMITNVQILTEDSNCLTAVVEPEKRISAVYQNMRSIPNVITDYYGQWVEVLDLSHNKLRDVSPLKEMPNLHTLILDHNLIVSTTVFPRLPSLQVLWLNFNLISDVSRFIPPLSRSCPNLRHLSLMGNMASPIVERNSSDRAQETYR
;
A
#
# COMPACT_ATOMS: atom_id res chain seq x y z
N MET A 1 3.08 19.79 21.41
CA MET A 1 1.66 19.40 21.53
C MET A 1 1.21 18.92 20.15
N LYS A 2 1.09 17.59 19.95
CA LYS A 2 0.64 17.02 18.67
C LYS A 2 -0.89 17.12 18.62
N ILE A 3 -1.42 18.09 17.90
CA ILE A 3 -2.87 18.19 17.67
C ILE A 3 -3.20 17.19 16.55
N LEU A 4 -3.72 16.03 16.93
CA LEU A 4 -4.21 15.04 15.97
C LEU A 4 -5.52 15.57 15.37
N PRO A 5 -5.73 15.44 14.04
CA PRO A 5 -6.95 15.95 13.41
C PRO A 5 -8.15 15.14 13.92
N GLN A 6 -8.95 15.77 14.76
CA GLN A 6 -10.22 15.22 15.22
C GLN A 6 -11.32 15.84 14.36
N ALA A 7 -11.93 14.99 13.53
CA ALA A 7 -13.24 15.18 12.89
C ALA A 7 -13.35 15.89 11.52
N MET A 8 -12.29 16.40 10.89
CA MET A 8 -12.40 17.01 9.54
C MET A 8 -11.36 16.48 8.55
N ILE A 9 -11.81 16.30 7.30
CA ILE A 9 -10.93 16.04 6.16
C ILE A 9 -10.03 17.26 5.97
N THR A 10 -8.72 17.05 5.99
CA THR A 10 -7.72 18.11 5.92
C THR A 10 -6.72 17.82 4.81
N ASN A 11 -6.57 18.75 3.87
CA ASN A 11 -5.49 18.70 2.89
C ASN A 11 -4.20 19.24 3.51
N VAL A 12 -3.16 18.42 3.52
CA VAL A 12 -1.85 18.76 4.05
C VAL A 12 -0.86 18.78 2.89
N GLN A 13 -0.21 19.93 2.71
CA GLN A 13 0.90 20.05 1.79
C GLN A 13 2.19 19.61 2.48
N ILE A 14 2.91 18.70 1.84
CA ILE A 14 4.14 18.10 2.35
C ILE A 14 5.25 18.45 1.38
N LEU A 15 6.20 19.23 1.87
CA LEU A 15 7.44 19.51 1.16
C LEU A 15 8.38 18.31 1.34
N THR A 16 8.77 17.71 0.23
CA THR A 16 9.73 16.60 0.22
C THR A 16 11.15 17.11 0.00
N GLU A 17 12.14 16.27 0.30
CA GLU A 17 13.57 16.64 0.21
C GLU A 17 14.00 17.01 -1.22
N ASP A 18 13.32 16.48 -2.24
CA ASP A 18 13.53 16.80 -3.66
C ASP A 18 12.77 18.06 -4.12
N SER A 19 12.31 18.89 -3.18
CA SER A 19 11.54 20.13 -3.43
C SER A 19 10.19 19.91 -4.14
N ASN A 20 9.68 18.67 -4.16
CA ASN A 20 8.31 18.42 -4.59
C ASN A 20 7.34 18.80 -3.47
N CYS A 21 6.17 19.31 -3.85
CA CYS A 21 5.07 19.54 -2.93
C CYS A 21 4.01 18.47 -3.19
N LEU A 22 3.83 17.58 -2.23
CA LEU A 22 2.83 16.53 -2.29
C LEU A 22 1.62 16.93 -1.45
N THR A 23 0.44 16.51 -1.89
CA THR A 23 -0.79 16.65 -1.11
C THR A 23 -1.13 15.31 -0.48
N ALA A 24 -1.24 15.30 0.84
CA ALA A 24 -1.84 14.21 1.59
C ALA A 24 -3.18 14.69 2.16
N VAL A 25 -4.21 13.87 2.04
CA VAL A 25 -5.52 14.08 2.64
C VAL A 25 -5.53 13.31 3.96
N VAL A 26 -5.67 14.01 5.08
CA VAL A 26 -5.89 13.39 6.37
C VAL A 26 -7.38 13.36 6.64
N GLU A 27 -7.91 12.17 6.82
CA GLU A 27 -9.34 11.89 6.93
C GLU A 27 -9.70 11.48 8.38
N PRO A 28 -10.99 11.47 8.73
CA PRO A 28 -11.47 10.82 9.95
C PRO A 28 -11.01 9.36 10.07
N GLU A 29 -11.21 8.76 11.25
CA GLU A 29 -10.92 7.34 11.49
C GLU A 29 -9.47 6.94 11.20
N LYS A 30 -8.53 7.85 11.46
CA LYS A 30 -7.09 7.58 11.37
C LYS A 30 -6.64 7.18 9.97
N ARG A 31 -7.27 7.76 8.94
CA ARG A 31 -6.96 7.51 7.53
C ARG A 31 -6.11 8.63 6.93
N ILE A 32 -5.14 8.25 6.10
CA ILE A 32 -4.39 9.16 5.24
C ILE A 32 -4.42 8.64 3.81
N SER A 33 -4.64 9.55 2.86
CA SER A 33 -4.59 9.29 1.43
C SER A 33 -3.60 10.23 0.76
N ALA A 34 -2.60 9.69 0.06
CA ALA A 34 -1.61 10.44 -0.71
C ALA A 34 -1.45 9.83 -2.10
N VAL A 35 -2.57 9.81 -2.84
CA VAL A 35 -2.71 9.19 -4.17
C VAL A 35 -2.29 10.17 -5.27
N TYR A 36 -1.77 9.67 -6.40
CA TYR A 36 -1.35 10.49 -7.56
C TYR A 36 -0.23 11.50 -7.28
N GLN A 37 0.63 11.20 -6.31
CA GLN A 37 1.69 12.11 -5.87
C GLN A 37 3.03 11.89 -6.59
N ASN A 38 3.09 10.98 -7.58
CA ASN A 38 4.34 10.58 -8.26
C ASN A 38 5.46 10.12 -7.30
N MET A 39 5.07 9.69 -6.10
CA MET A 39 5.97 9.48 -4.98
C MET A 39 6.84 8.23 -5.17
N ARG A 40 8.17 8.37 -5.07
CA ARG A 40 9.12 7.25 -5.17
C ARG A 40 9.48 6.62 -3.83
N SER A 41 9.32 7.38 -2.75
CA SER A 41 9.51 6.96 -1.36
C SER A 41 8.53 7.71 -0.47
N ILE A 42 8.11 7.09 0.64
CA ILE A 42 7.22 7.72 1.62
C ILE A 42 8.02 8.81 2.36
N PRO A 43 7.62 10.09 2.32
CA PRO A 43 8.33 11.16 3.00
C PRO A 43 8.37 10.95 4.51
N ASN A 44 9.52 11.23 5.13
CA ASN A 44 9.71 11.15 6.58
C ASN A 44 8.69 12.03 7.33
N VAL A 45 8.28 13.16 6.74
CA VAL A 45 7.24 14.01 7.31
C VAL A 45 5.93 13.25 7.54
N ILE A 46 5.55 12.31 6.66
CA ILE A 46 4.33 11.50 6.90
C ILE A 46 4.55 10.57 8.09
N THR A 47 5.69 9.87 8.13
CA THR A 47 5.98 8.90 9.20
C THR A 47 6.15 9.57 10.57
N ASP A 48 6.83 10.71 10.63
CA ASP A 48 7.17 11.40 11.88
C ASP A 48 5.94 12.01 12.57
N TYR A 49 5.02 12.55 11.75
CA TYR A 49 3.82 13.20 12.24
C TYR A 49 2.70 12.19 12.50
N TYR A 50 2.47 11.26 11.55
CA TYR A 50 1.27 10.43 11.54
C TYR A 50 1.53 8.94 11.76
N GLY A 51 2.78 8.46 11.73
CA GLY A 51 3.05 7.02 11.71
C GLY A 51 2.48 6.27 12.92
N GLN A 52 2.54 6.85 14.11
CA GLN A 52 1.97 6.25 15.32
C GLN A 52 0.43 6.37 15.42
N TRP A 53 -0.19 7.19 14.57
CA TRP A 53 -1.62 7.47 14.61
C TRP A 53 -2.41 6.75 13.51
N VAL A 54 -1.84 6.66 12.29
CA VAL A 54 -2.53 6.15 11.11
C VAL A 54 -2.85 4.65 11.24
N GLU A 55 -4.07 4.30 10.87
CA GLU A 55 -4.56 2.90 10.81
C GLU A 55 -4.93 2.50 9.38
N VAL A 56 -5.28 3.46 8.52
CA VAL A 56 -5.60 3.23 7.11
C VAL A 56 -4.74 4.15 6.26
N LEU A 57 -3.97 3.57 5.34
CA LEU A 57 -3.08 4.33 4.46
C LEU A 57 -3.31 3.96 3.00
N ASP A 58 -3.65 4.97 2.20
CA ASP A 58 -3.80 4.86 0.76
C ASP A 58 -2.68 5.63 0.04
N LEU A 59 -1.79 4.88 -0.59
CA LEU A 59 -0.69 5.40 -1.40
C LEU A 59 -0.78 4.93 -2.85
N SER A 60 -2.00 4.62 -3.32
CA SER A 60 -2.20 4.15 -4.68
C SER A 60 -1.76 5.18 -5.74
N HIS A 61 -1.50 4.71 -6.96
CA HIS A 61 -1.09 5.56 -8.09
C HIS A 61 0.16 6.41 -7.81
N ASN A 62 1.19 5.78 -7.27
CA ASN A 62 2.50 6.38 -7.04
C ASN A 62 3.58 5.59 -7.79
N LYS A 63 4.85 5.81 -7.44
CA LYS A 63 6.01 5.14 -8.03
C LYS A 63 6.82 4.41 -6.95
N LEU A 64 6.13 3.92 -5.92
CA LEU A 64 6.77 3.27 -4.78
C LEU A 64 7.33 1.91 -5.19
N ARG A 65 8.60 1.70 -4.85
CA ARG A 65 9.28 0.41 -4.97
C ARG A 65 9.83 -0.06 -3.62
N ASP A 66 10.27 0.91 -2.81
CA ASP A 66 10.62 0.73 -1.41
C ASP A 66 9.48 1.21 -0.51
N VAL A 67 9.16 0.40 0.49
CA VAL A 67 8.13 0.65 1.50
C VAL A 67 8.70 0.54 2.92
N SER A 68 10.03 0.52 3.05
CA SER A 68 10.74 0.47 4.33
C SER A 68 10.32 1.54 5.35
N PRO A 69 9.90 2.78 4.98
CA PRO A 69 9.44 3.77 5.96
C PRO A 69 8.16 3.36 6.71
N LEU A 70 7.40 2.39 6.20
CA LEU A 70 6.21 1.87 6.90
C LEU A 70 6.55 1.23 8.26
N LYS A 71 7.82 0.95 8.56
CA LYS A 71 8.26 0.47 9.88
C LYS A 71 7.83 1.40 11.03
N GLU A 72 7.63 2.68 10.74
CA GLU A 72 7.20 3.69 11.72
C GLU A 72 5.67 3.72 11.92
N MET A 73 4.95 2.78 11.30
CA MET A 73 3.48 2.69 11.31
C MET A 73 2.97 1.39 11.97
N PRO A 74 3.22 1.16 13.26
CA PRO A 74 2.91 -0.11 13.92
C PRO A 74 1.40 -0.40 14.05
N ASN A 75 0.56 0.64 13.95
CA ASN A 75 -0.89 0.54 14.08
C ASN A 75 -1.61 0.38 12.74
N LEU A 76 -0.88 0.24 11.63
CA LEU A 76 -1.49 0.15 10.31
C LEU A 76 -2.29 -1.15 10.14
N HIS A 77 -3.59 -1.02 9.89
CA HIS A 77 -4.53 -2.14 9.69
C HIS A 77 -4.81 -2.39 8.20
N THR A 78 -4.95 -1.31 7.43
CA THR A 78 -5.25 -1.35 5.99
C THR A 78 -4.22 -0.54 5.22
N LEU A 79 -3.63 -1.17 4.20
CA LEU A 79 -2.66 -0.55 3.31
C LEU A 79 -3.06 -0.77 1.85
N ILE A 80 -3.20 0.32 1.11
CA ILE A 80 -3.53 0.32 -0.31
C ILE A 80 -2.32 0.84 -1.09
N LEU A 81 -1.75 -0.03 -1.92
CA LEU A 81 -0.56 0.22 -2.74
C LEU A 81 -0.82 -0.06 -4.23
N ASP A 82 -2.08 -0.02 -4.64
CA ASP A 82 -2.47 -0.25 -6.03
C ASP A 82 -1.75 0.70 -6.98
N HIS A 83 -1.42 0.25 -8.19
CA HIS A 83 -0.70 1.06 -9.19
C HIS A 83 0.59 1.69 -8.65
N ASN A 84 1.50 0.85 -8.15
CA ASN A 84 2.85 1.22 -7.77
C ASN A 84 3.87 0.35 -8.54
N LEU A 85 5.14 0.34 -8.08
CA LEU A 85 6.25 -0.39 -8.71
C LEU A 85 6.78 -1.50 -7.78
N ILE A 86 5.89 -2.10 -6.97
CA ILE A 86 6.24 -3.20 -6.07
C ILE A 86 6.58 -4.45 -6.88
N VAL A 87 7.68 -5.12 -6.53
CA VAL A 87 8.19 -6.31 -7.25
C VAL A 87 8.27 -7.49 -6.31
N SER A 88 8.46 -8.70 -6.85
CA SER A 88 8.54 -9.96 -6.08
C SER A 88 9.62 -9.96 -4.98
N THR A 89 10.62 -9.08 -5.09
CA THR A 89 11.72 -8.93 -4.12
C THR A 89 11.55 -7.76 -3.16
N THR A 90 10.46 -6.99 -3.24
CA THR A 90 10.19 -5.91 -2.29
C THR A 90 9.97 -6.50 -0.90
N VAL A 91 10.72 -6.00 0.07
CA VAL A 91 10.64 -6.45 1.46
C VAL A 91 9.77 -5.47 2.24
N PHE A 92 8.67 -5.97 2.80
CA PHE A 92 7.83 -5.21 3.72
C PHE A 92 8.49 -5.18 5.11
N PRO A 93 8.49 -4.02 5.80
CA PRO A 93 8.90 -3.98 7.20
C PRO A 93 7.91 -4.77 8.06
N ARG A 94 8.26 -5.00 9.32
CA ARG A 94 7.37 -5.70 10.25
C ARG A 94 6.13 -4.83 10.53
N LEU A 95 4.96 -5.31 10.12
CA LEU A 95 3.66 -4.65 10.27
C LEU A 95 2.71 -5.60 11.01
N PRO A 96 2.83 -5.71 12.34
CA PRO A 96 2.12 -6.73 13.11
C PRO A 96 0.61 -6.52 13.13
N SER A 97 0.12 -5.30 12.90
CA SER A 97 -1.32 -4.98 12.94
C SER A 97 -2.00 -5.07 11.58
N LEU A 98 -1.24 -5.26 10.49
CA LEU A 98 -1.76 -5.20 9.13
C LEU A 98 -2.64 -6.42 8.84
N GLN A 99 -3.89 -6.16 8.45
CA GLN A 99 -4.90 -7.18 8.15
C GLN A 99 -5.30 -7.17 6.68
N VAL A 100 -5.25 -6.00 6.03
CA VAL A 100 -5.71 -5.82 4.65
C VAL A 100 -4.60 -5.15 3.82
N LEU A 101 -4.20 -5.81 2.74
CA LEU A 101 -3.16 -5.32 1.82
C LEU A 101 -3.63 -5.42 0.36
N TRP A 102 -3.67 -4.29 -0.31
CA TRP A 102 -4.02 -4.18 -1.72
C TRP A 102 -2.77 -3.82 -2.51
N LEU A 103 -2.42 -4.67 -3.46
CA LEU A 103 -1.22 -4.55 -4.31
C LEU A 103 -1.58 -4.71 -5.78
N ASN A 104 -2.78 -4.32 -6.17
CA ASN A 104 -3.25 -4.49 -7.54
C ASN A 104 -2.39 -3.69 -8.51
N PHE A 105 -2.26 -4.17 -9.74
CA PHE A 105 -1.51 -3.49 -10.81
C PHE A 105 -0.10 -3.05 -10.38
N ASN A 106 0.63 -3.97 -9.75
CA ASN A 106 2.06 -3.84 -9.46
C ASN A 106 2.87 -4.78 -10.38
N LEU A 107 4.15 -4.98 -10.08
CA LEU A 107 5.11 -5.73 -10.89
C LEU A 107 5.53 -7.06 -10.22
N ILE A 108 4.64 -7.67 -9.43
CA ILE A 108 4.92 -8.96 -8.78
C ILE A 108 4.77 -10.07 -9.82
N SER A 109 5.86 -10.76 -10.13
CA SER A 109 5.93 -11.83 -11.12
C SER A 109 6.11 -13.23 -10.53
N ASP A 110 6.45 -13.33 -9.25
CA ASP A 110 6.74 -14.59 -8.59
C ASP A 110 6.21 -14.57 -7.14
N VAL A 111 5.03 -15.19 -6.94
CA VAL A 111 4.40 -15.30 -5.62
C VAL A 111 5.19 -16.18 -4.66
N SER A 112 5.95 -17.16 -5.16
CA SER A 112 6.75 -18.06 -4.32
C SER A 112 7.89 -17.32 -3.63
N ARG A 113 8.40 -16.25 -4.26
CA ARG A 113 9.38 -15.33 -3.67
C ARG A 113 8.75 -14.26 -2.79
N PHE A 114 7.56 -13.79 -3.17
CA PHE A 114 6.90 -12.66 -2.51
C PHE A 114 6.20 -13.03 -1.19
N ILE A 115 5.46 -14.14 -1.16
CA ILE A 115 4.59 -14.50 -0.03
C ILE A 115 5.37 -14.88 1.24
N PRO A 116 6.43 -15.72 1.23
CA PRO A 116 7.12 -16.12 2.45
C PRO A 116 7.72 -14.98 3.30
N PRO A 117 8.41 -13.97 2.73
CA PRO A 117 8.83 -12.80 3.51
C PRO A 117 7.64 -11.96 3.96
N LEU A 118 6.62 -11.77 3.11
CA LEU A 118 5.43 -11.00 3.47
C LEU A 118 4.70 -11.59 4.70
N SER A 119 4.52 -12.92 4.72
CA SER A 119 3.87 -13.63 5.85
C SER A 119 4.64 -13.47 7.16
N ARG A 120 5.97 -13.43 7.11
CA ARG A 120 6.80 -13.17 8.30
C ARG A 120 6.69 -11.71 8.78
N SER A 121 6.65 -10.76 7.84
CA SER A 121 6.54 -9.34 8.15
C SER A 121 5.15 -8.92 8.62
N CYS A 122 4.10 -9.53 8.07
CA CYS A 122 2.69 -9.19 8.32
C CYS A 122 1.94 -10.44 8.83
N PRO A 123 2.22 -10.92 10.06
CA PRO A 123 1.72 -12.19 10.56
C PRO A 123 0.19 -12.24 10.75
N ASN A 124 -0.48 -11.09 10.82
CA ASN A 124 -1.93 -10.98 11.00
C ASN A 124 -2.68 -10.64 9.69
N LEU A 125 -2.02 -10.74 8.53
CA LEU A 125 -2.64 -10.44 7.25
C LEU A 125 -3.75 -11.44 6.93
N ARG A 126 -4.97 -10.93 6.68
CA ARG A 126 -6.17 -11.72 6.40
C ARG A 126 -6.63 -11.60 4.96
N HIS A 127 -6.37 -10.44 4.35
CA HIS A 127 -6.78 -10.13 2.99
C HIS A 127 -5.59 -9.59 2.21
N LEU A 128 -5.28 -10.25 1.09
CA LEU A 128 -4.25 -9.87 0.14
C LEU A 128 -4.84 -9.88 -1.26
N SER A 129 -4.77 -8.75 -1.96
CA SER A 129 -5.15 -8.65 -3.37
C SER A 129 -3.91 -8.39 -4.24
N LEU A 130 -3.73 -9.22 -5.27
CA LEU A 130 -2.63 -9.15 -6.24
C LEU A 130 -3.13 -8.98 -7.69
N MET A 131 -4.39 -8.60 -7.88
CA MET A 131 -5.01 -8.55 -9.21
C MET A 131 -4.24 -7.65 -10.17
N GLY A 132 -4.05 -8.09 -11.41
CA GLY A 132 -3.34 -7.30 -12.43
C GLY A 132 -1.83 -7.23 -12.23
N ASN A 133 -1.25 -8.07 -11.35
CA ASN A 133 0.18 -8.33 -11.34
C ASN A 133 0.53 -9.39 -12.40
N MET A 134 1.81 -9.49 -12.77
CA MET A 134 2.26 -10.54 -13.71
C MET A 134 2.00 -11.95 -13.19
N ALA A 135 2.08 -12.16 -11.87
CA ALA A 135 1.76 -13.45 -11.24
C ALA A 135 0.26 -13.72 -11.06
N SER A 136 -0.60 -12.72 -11.28
CA SER A 136 -2.06 -12.82 -11.19
C SER A 136 -2.69 -11.92 -12.25
N PRO A 137 -2.56 -12.28 -13.54
CA PRO A 137 -3.02 -11.45 -14.64
C PRO A 137 -4.54 -11.36 -14.65
N ILE A 138 -5.06 -10.23 -15.12
CA ILE A 138 -6.48 -10.11 -15.42
C ILE A 138 -6.72 -10.86 -16.73
N VAL A 139 -7.31 -12.04 -16.63
CA VAL A 139 -7.78 -12.76 -17.80
C VAL A 139 -9.07 -12.08 -18.25
N GLU A 140 -9.00 -11.27 -19.32
CA GLU A 140 -10.22 -10.89 -20.04
C GLU A 140 -10.89 -12.19 -20.49
N ARG A 141 -12.04 -12.50 -19.88
CA ARG A 141 -12.87 -13.60 -20.36
C ARG A 141 -13.43 -13.18 -21.71
N ASN A 142 -12.70 -13.45 -22.78
CA ASN A 142 -13.26 -13.46 -24.12
C ASN A 142 -14.49 -14.39 -24.07
N SER A 143 -15.62 -13.90 -24.54
CA SER A 143 -16.92 -14.60 -24.57
C SER A 143 -16.92 -15.87 -25.42
N SER A 144 -15.77 -16.30 -25.95
CA SER A 144 -15.57 -17.53 -26.71
C SER A 144 -15.05 -18.72 -25.89
N ASP A 145 -14.44 -18.52 -24.71
CA ASP A 145 -13.76 -19.61 -23.97
C ASP A 145 -14.64 -20.25 -22.88
N ARG A 146 -15.93 -20.45 -23.18
CA ARG A 146 -16.86 -21.20 -22.32
C ARG A 146 -16.83 -22.72 -22.55
N ALA A 147 -15.72 -23.26 -23.04
CA ALA A 147 -15.52 -24.69 -23.15
C ALA A 147 -14.26 -25.08 -22.38
N GLN A 148 -14.46 -25.76 -21.24
CA GLN A 148 -13.45 -26.43 -20.41
C GLN A 148 -12.56 -25.42 -19.66
N GLU A 149 -12.68 -25.26 -18.34
CA GLU A 149 -12.30 -26.29 -17.37
C GLU A 149 -13.13 -26.15 -16.09
N THR A 150 -13.81 -27.23 -15.74
CA THR A 150 -14.14 -27.56 -14.35
C THR A 150 -12.90 -28.23 -13.77
N TYR A 151 -12.29 -27.66 -12.73
CA TYR A 151 -11.45 -28.46 -11.84
C TYR A 151 -11.72 -28.13 -10.38
N ARG A 152 -11.72 -29.23 -9.62
CA ARG A 152 -12.12 -29.40 -8.22
C ARG A 152 -11.13 -28.76 -7.25
#